data_AF-A0A6B8W7F0-F1
#
_entry.id   AF-A0A6B8W7F0-F1
#
_cell.length_a   1.000
_cell.length_b   1.000
_cell.length_c   1.000
_cell.angle_alpha   90.00
_cell.angle_beta   90.00
_cell.angle_gamma   90.00
#
_symmetry.space_group_name_H-M   'P 1'
#
loop_
_entity.id
_entity.type
_entity.pdbx_description
1 polymer ?
#
loop_
_entity_poly.entity_id
_entity_poly.type
_entity_poly.pdbx_seq_one_letter_code
_entity_poly.pdbx_strand_id
1 'polypeptide(L)'
;MTIAQKTQRAEILDPPLADSNSAVSTLRVPVQAPLHLSPDWFHTLEGPVFGIDRTRPLDHDLTSHGVSDPIGTRIKVFGRVTDSNGHPVRNALVEVWQANSAGGYRDSQDHSGFALDPNFWGSGRCLTDDLGNYHFITIQPGAYPAQFKDGNRVWRAAHIHLSVWGREIGHRLVTQLYFEGDPLIAYDRMINAIPDRRGQDRLIAKLDMDESVSETLGPPRHFSTLDGSGVMVPPPVRTDPNALLPRNPSLLAYRFDIVLRGSSATPFEPRSEA
;
A
#
# COMPACT_ATOMS: atom_id res chain seq x y z
N MET A 1 -34.83 -25.80 18.83
CA MET A 1 -33.42 -25.40 18.86
C MET A 1 -33.10 -24.74 17.53
N THR A 2 -33.23 -23.42 17.46
CA THR A 2 -33.03 -22.68 16.22
C THR A 2 -31.68 -21.99 16.32
N ILE A 3 -30.76 -22.36 15.43
CA ILE A 3 -29.41 -21.80 15.34
C ILE A 3 -29.60 -20.31 15.01
N ALA A 4 -29.39 -19.48 16.03
CA ALA A 4 -29.47 -18.04 15.93
C ALA A 4 -28.50 -17.57 14.84
N GLN A 5 -29.04 -16.83 13.87
CA GLN A 5 -28.29 -15.98 12.95
C GLN A 5 -27.44 -15.00 13.77
N LYS A 6 -26.23 -15.41 14.12
CA LYS A 6 -25.14 -14.48 14.40
C LYS A 6 -24.61 -14.03 13.05
N THR A 7 -25.34 -13.13 12.41
CA THR A 7 -24.75 -12.27 11.38
C THR A 7 -23.73 -11.42 12.11
N GLN A 8 -22.48 -11.88 12.11
CA GLN A 8 -21.34 -11.14 12.60
C GLN A 8 -21.34 -9.83 11.82
N ARG A 9 -21.72 -8.72 12.46
CA ARG A 9 -21.57 -7.39 11.87
C ARG A 9 -20.13 -7.34 11.38
N ALA A 10 -19.91 -7.19 10.08
CA ALA A 10 -18.59 -6.88 9.56
C ALA A 10 -18.09 -5.68 10.36
N GLU A 11 -17.02 -5.87 11.14
CA GLU A 11 -16.46 -4.80 11.95
C GLU A 11 -15.94 -3.75 10.98
N ILE A 12 -16.59 -2.59 10.94
CA ILE A 12 -16.28 -1.52 9.98
C ILE A 12 -14.93 -0.93 10.41
N LEU A 13 -13.86 -1.34 9.73
CA LEU A 13 -12.51 -0.78 9.88
C LEU A 13 -12.22 0.37 8.92
N ASP A 14 -13.19 0.69 8.05
CA ASP A 14 -13.13 1.78 7.10
C ASP A 14 -13.43 3.13 7.79
N PRO A 15 -12.88 4.25 7.29
CA PRO A 15 -13.31 5.57 7.74
C PRO A 15 -14.80 5.77 7.44
N PRO A 16 -15.52 6.56 8.25
CA PRO A 16 -16.91 6.89 7.97
C PRO A 16 -17.00 7.68 6.66
N LEU A 17 -18.14 7.56 5.96
CA LEU A 17 -18.38 8.36 4.75
C LEU A 17 -18.28 9.86 5.06
N ALA A 18 -18.94 10.30 6.14
CA ALA A 18 -18.84 11.64 6.68
C ALA A 18 -17.85 11.68 7.85
N ASP A 19 -16.74 12.39 7.67
CA ASP A 19 -15.96 12.93 8.77
C ASP A 19 -16.59 14.26 9.17
N SER A 20 -17.25 14.30 10.33
CA SER A 20 -17.93 15.51 10.86
C SER A 20 -16.98 16.68 11.04
N ASN A 21 -15.68 16.42 11.17
CA ASN A 21 -14.69 17.47 11.29
C ASN A 21 -14.31 18.03 9.90
N SER A 22 -14.66 17.40 8.77
CA SER A 22 -14.14 17.70 7.41
C SER A 22 -15.20 18.36 6.55
N ALA A 23 -15.11 19.68 6.39
CA ALA A 23 -16.00 20.41 5.49
C ALA A 23 -16.00 19.86 4.04
N VAL A 24 -14.90 19.25 3.58
CA VAL A 24 -14.82 18.62 2.26
C VAL A 24 -15.60 17.30 2.21
N SER A 25 -15.49 16.48 3.26
CA SER A 25 -16.27 15.24 3.38
C SER A 25 -17.75 15.56 3.47
N THR A 26 -18.17 16.49 4.35
CA THR A 26 -19.59 16.82 4.56
C THR A 26 -20.31 17.30 3.28
N LEU A 27 -19.61 18.01 2.39
CA LEU A 27 -20.16 18.47 1.10
C LEU A 27 -20.12 17.42 -0.02
N ARG A 28 -19.43 16.30 0.18
CA ARG A 28 -19.21 15.24 -0.82
C ARG A 28 -19.77 13.89 -0.41
N VAL A 29 -20.51 13.84 0.70
CA VAL A 29 -21.15 12.63 1.20
C VAL A 29 -22.58 12.56 0.71
N PRO A 30 -23.04 11.38 0.24
CA PRO A 30 -24.44 11.19 -0.11
C PRO A 30 -25.33 11.42 1.12
N VAL A 31 -26.40 12.21 0.94
CA VAL A 31 -27.38 12.50 2.01
C VAL A 31 -28.20 11.25 2.34
N GLN A 32 -28.36 10.35 1.38
CA GLN A 32 -29.07 9.08 1.53
C GLN A 32 -28.11 7.96 1.91
N ALA A 33 -28.59 7.03 2.74
CA ALA A 33 -27.83 5.83 3.07
C ALA A 33 -27.57 5.01 1.79
N PRO A 34 -26.36 4.43 1.63
CA PRO A 34 -26.07 3.52 0.53
C PRO A 34 -27.07 2.36 0.50
N LEU A 35 -27.54 2.02 -0.70
CA LEU A 35 -28.34 0.82 -0.89
C LEU A 35 -27.42 -0.40 -0.76
N HIS A 36 -27.72 -1.28 0.19
CA HIS A 36 -27.01 -2.53 0.36
C HIS A 36 -27.52 -3.55 -0.64
N LEU A 37 -26.64 -3.95 -1.55
CA LEU A 37 -26.89 -4.94 -2.59
C LEU A 37 -26.29 -6.28 -2.17
N SER A 38 -26.86 -7.39 -2.67
CA SER A 38 -26.27 -8.70 -2.40
C SER A 38 -24.84 -8.75 -2.94
N PRO A 39 -23.86 -9.27 -2.18
CA PRO A 39 -22.48 -9.40 -2.67
C PRO A 39 -22.37 -10.16 -3.99
N ASP A 40 -23.22 -11.17 -4.18
CA ASP A 40 -23.27 -12.02 -5.37
C ASP A 40 -23.63 -11.26 -6.64
N TRP A 41 -24.20 -10.07 -6.52
CA TRP A 41 -24.62 -9.29 -7.69
C TRP A 41 -23.42 -8.67 -8.42
N PHE A 42 -22.41 -8.20 -7.70
CA PHE A 42 -21.35 -7.40 -8.33
C PHE A 42 -19.96 -7.55 -7.71
N HIS A 43 -19.86 -7.91 -6.42
CA HIS A 43 -18.57 -7.90 -5.74
C HIS A 43 -17.63 -8.99 -6.22
N THR A 44 -18.18 -10.12 -6.71
CA THR A 44 -17.45 -11.28 -7.24
C THR A 44 -17.30 -11.28 -8.75
N LEU A 45 -17.85 -10.27 -9.45
CA LEU A 45 -17.69 -10.17 -10.91
C LEU A 45 -16.24 -9.89 -11.25
N GLU A 46 -15.78 -10.49 -12.35
CA GLU A 46 -14.44 -10.24 -12.87
C GLU A 46 -14.25 -8.74 -13.14
N GLY A 47 -13.23 -8.18 -12.49
CA GLY A 47 -12.79 -6.82 -12.70
C GLY A 47 -11.85 -6.72 -13.91
N PRO A 48 -11.40 -5.50 -14.25
CA PRO A 48 -10.39 -5.34 -15.29
C PRO A 48 -9.12 -6.10 -14.92
N VAL A 49 -8.71 -7.04 -15.77
CA VAL A 49 -7.42 -7.73 -15.66
C VAL A 49 -6.38 -6.91 -16.42
N PHE A 50 -5.50 -6.25 -15.68
CA PHE A 50 -4.40 -5.50 -16.26
C PHE A 50 -3.26 -6.48 -16.55
N GLY A 51 -3.13 -6.88 -17.82
CA GLY A 51 -2.06 -7.77 -18.28
C GLY A 51 -0.67 -7.16 -18.14
N ILE A 52 0.36 -8.01 -18.26
CA ILE A 52 1.78 -7.64 -18.12
C ILE A 52 2.18 -6.49 -19.06
N ASP A 53 1.55 -6.39 -20.23
CA ASP A 53 1.79 -5.31 -21.22
C ASP A 53 1.52 -3.89 -20.69
N ARG A 54 0.83 -3.76 -19.55
CA ARG A 54 0.52 -2.47 -18.90
C ARG A 54 1.59 -2.00 -17.92
N THR A 55 2.57 -2.83 -17.60
CA THR A 55 3.69 -2.49 -16.71
C THR A 55 5.02 -2.69 -17.43
N ARG A 56 5.92 -1.71 -17.35
CA ARG A 56 7.29 -1.87 -17.84
C ARG A 56 8.18 -2.45 -16.74
N PRO A 57 9.30 -3.12 -17.08
CA PRO A 57 10.18 -3.74 -16.10
C PRO A 57 10.62 -2.82 -14.96
N LEU A 58 10.80 -1.51 -15.22
CA LEU A 58 11.25 -0.53 -14.22
C LEU A 58 10.14 0.37 -13.65
N ASP A 59 8.87 0.13 -13.98
CA ASP A 59 7.76 0.96 -13.46
C ASP A 59 7.63 0.88 -11.93
N HIS A 60 8.27 -0.10 -11.28
CA HIS A 60 8.28 -0.29 -9.82
C HIS A 60 9.46 0.41 -9.12
N ASP A 61 10.46 0.92 -9.87
CA ASP A 61 11.60 1.64 -9.33
C ASP A 61 11.47 3.15 -9.63
N LEU A 62 10.93 3.89 -8.65
CA LEU A 62 10.71 5.33 -8.72
C LEU A 62 12.02 6.12 -8.74
N THR A 63 13.16 5.47 -8.47
CA THR A 63 14.49 6.09 -8.50
C THR A 63 15.17 5.99 -9.87
N SER A 64 14.58 5.24 -10.80
CA SER A 64 15.19 4.93 -12.10
C SER A 64 14.92 5.96 -13.21
N HIS A 65 14.05 6.94 -12.96
CA HIS A 65 13.56 7.87 -14.00
C HIS A 65 14.52 9.05 -14.29
N GLY A 66 15.34 9.43 -13.30
CA GLY A 66 16.23 10.59 -13.37
C GLY A 66 17.54 10.34 -14.10
N VAL A 67 18.28 11.42 -14.36
CA VAL A 67 19.66 11.35 -14.89
C VAL A 67 20.66 10.97 -13.80
N SER A 68 20.33 11.24 -12.54
CA SER A 68 21.06 10.84 -11.33
C SER A 68 20.11 10.29 -10.27
N ASP A 69 20.66 9.79 -9.18
CA ASP A 69 19.84 9.32 -8.05
C ASP A 69 19.04 10.49 -7.43
N PRO A 70 17.78 10.27 -7.04
CA PRO A 70 16.98 11.25 -6.32
C PRO A 70 17.48 11.44 -4.88
N ILE A 71 17.25 12.64 -4.35
CA ILE A 71 17.66 13.06 -3.01
C ILE A 71 16.70 12.47 -1.97
N GLY A 72 17.25 11.75 -0.99
CA GLY A 72 16.56 11.32 0.22
C GLY A 72 16.92 9.91 0.65
N THR A 73 16.20 9.38 1.64
CA THR A 73 16.41 8.02 2.13
C THR A 73 15.81 7.01 1.15
N ARG A 74 16.66 6.21 0.50
CA ARG A 74 16.22 5.11 -0.37
C ARG A 74 15.56 4.01 0.45
N ILE A 75 14.37 3.61 0.04
CA ILE A 75 13.58 2.58 0.70
C ILE A 75 13.00 1.56 -0.29
N LYS A 76 12.84 0.32 0.17
CA LYS A 76 12.00 -0.70 -0.44
C LYS A 76 10.67 -0.73 0.31
N VAL A 77 9.56 -0.56 -0.39
CA VAL A 77 8.23 -0.82 0.18
C VAL A 77 7.71 -2.09 -0.46
N PHE A 78 7.37 -3.09 0.34
CA PHE A 78 6.98 -4.40 -0.18
C PHE A 78 5.93 -5.04 0.71
N GLY A 79 5.26 -6.07 0.18
CA GLY A 79 4.32 -6.86 0.97
C GLY A 79 3.53 -7.80 0.10
N ARG A 80 2.45 -8.32 0.66
CA ARG A 80 1.54 -9.26 -0.01
C ARG A 80 0.13 -8.70 -0.11
N VAL A 81 -0.51 -8.89 -1.26
CA VAL A 81 -1.93 -8.65 -1.46
C VAL A 81 -2.68 -9.98 -1.32
N THR A 82 -3.60 -10.04 -0.35
CA THR A 82 -4.46 -11.21 -0.12
C THR A 82 -5.93 -10.83 -0.10
N ASP A 83 -6.80 -11.80 -0.29
CA ASP A 83 -8.23 -11.68 0.02
C ASP A 83 -8.47 -11.85 1.54
N SER A 84 -9.71 -11.67 2.01
CA SER A 84 -10.05 -11.82 3.43
C SER A 84 -10.04 -13.26 3.94
N ASN A 85 -9.93 -14.24 3.04
CA ASN A 85 -9.74 -15.66 3.36
C ASN A 85 -8.24 -16.04 3.44
N GLY A 86 -7.34 -15.10 3.14
CA GLY A 86 -5.90 -15.30 3.14
C GLY A 86 -5.32 -15.83 1.82
N HIS A 87 -6.12 -15.93 0.76
CA HIS A 87 -5.63 -16.35 -0.55
C HIS A 87 -4.84 -15.23 -1.23
N PRO A 88 -3.74 -15.53 -1.93
CA PRO A 88 -3.01 -14.53 -2.69
C PRO A 88 -3.83 -13.98 -3.85
N VAL A 89 -3.82 -12.66 -4.02
CA VAL A 89 -4.39 -12.01 -5.19
C VAL A 89 -3.26 -11.78 -6.21
N ARG A 90 -3.11 -12.75 -7.12
CA ARG A 90 -2.14 -12.69 -8.23
C ARG A 90 -2.55 -11.70 -9.32
N ASN A 91 -1.55 -11.14 -10.02
CA ASN A 91 -1.73 -10.19 -11.14
C ASN A 91 -2.63 -8.99 -10.78
N ALA A 92 -2.66 -8.60 -9.50
CA ALA A 92 -3.29 -7.36 -9.07
C ALA A 92 -2.39 -6.19 -9.48
N LEU A 93 -2.99 -5.15 -10.05
CA LEU A 93 -2.27 -3.92 -10.35
C LEU A 93 -2.19 -3.06 -9.07
N VAL A 94 -0.97 -2.82 -8.62
CA VAL A 94 -0.66 -1.89 -7.53
C VAL A 94 0.01 -0.67 -8.13
N GLU A 95 -0.57 0.50 -7.90
CA GLU A 95 -0.06 1.79 -8.36
C GLU A 95 0.20 2.66 -7.13
N VAL A 96 1.30 3.41 -7.15
CA VAL A 96 1.68 4.29 -6.05
C VAL A 96 1.93 5.71 -6.52
N TRP A 97 1.64 6.67 -5.66
CA TRP A 97 2.08 8.05 -5.83
C TRP A 97 2.42 8.72 -4.49
N GLN A 98 3.39 9.63 -4.50
CA GLN A 98 3.90 10.26 -3.28
C GLN A 98 4.61 11.58 -3.55
N ALA A 99 4.84 12.35 -2.49
CA ALA A 99 5.75 13.47 -2.47
C ALA A 99 7.22 12.99 -2.58
N ASN A 100 8.13 13.93 -2.88
CA ASN A 100 9.57 13.73 -2.71
C ASN A 100 9.98 13.79 -1.22
N SER A 101 11.28 13.65 -0.94
CA SER A 101 11.84 13.69 0.41
C SER A 101 11.60 15.01 1.17
N ALA A 102 11.35 16.11 0.46
CA ALA A 102 11.03 17.41 1.04
C ALA A 102 9.53 17.63 1.30
N GLY A 103 8.66 16.71 0.85
CA GLY A 103 7.21 16.85 0.95
C GLY A 103 6.54 17.53 -0.25
N GLY A 104 7.29 17.84 -1.32
CA GLY A 104 6.74 18.41 -2.55
C GLY A 104 6.24 17.35 -3.54
N TYR A 105 5.03 17.54 -4.05
CA TYR A 105 4.47 16.76 -5.15
C TYR A 105 4.83 17.39 -6.49
N ARG A 106 5.14 16.55 -7.48
CA ARG A 106 5.25 16.97 -8.88
C ARG A 106 3.84 17.08 -9.49
N ASP A 107 3.06 18.03 -8.99
CA ASP A 107 1.71 18.34 -9.46
C ASP A 107 1.57 19.86 -9.69
N SER A 108 0.92 20.25 -10.79
CA SER A 108 0.63 21.65 -11.09
C SER A 108 -0.21 22.38 -10.03
N GLN A 109 -0.95 21.64 -9.22
CA GLN A 109 -1.79 22.14 -8.12
C GLN A 109 -1.05 22.17 -6.78
N ASP A 110 0.18 21.67 -6.71
CA ASP A 110 0.99 21.82 -5.51
C ASP A 110 1.59 23.22 -5.44
N HIS A 111 1.15 23.99 -4.44
CA HIS A 111 1.61 25.35 -4.16
C HIS A 111 2.32 25.44 -2.80
N SER A 112 2.78 24.32 -2.25
CA SER A 112 3.48 24.23 -0.96
C SER A 112 4.80 25.01 -0.92
N GLY A 113 5.42 25.24 -2.07
CA GLY A 113 6.72 25.89 -2.19
C GLY A 113 7.91 25.00 -1.83
N PHE A 114 7.70 23.70 -1.59
CA PHE A 114 8.79 22.76 -1.41
C PHE A 114 9.62 22.61 -2.69
N ALA A 115 10.93 22.45 -2.53
CA ALA A 115 11.81 22.20 -3.65
C ALA A 115 11.48 20.85 -4.30
N LEU A 116 11.27 20.86 -5.61
CA LEU A 116 11.13 19.64 -6.40
C LEU A 116 12.51 19.04 -6.68
N ASP A 117 12.55 17.72 -6.74
CA ASP A 117 13.74 16.99 -7.16
C ASP A 117 13.64 16.69 -8.67
N PRO A 118 14.57 17.18 -9.51
CA PRO A 118 14.54 16.95 -10.95
C PRO A 118 14.63 15.46 -11.33
N ASN A 119 15.13 14.60 -10.43
CA ASN A 119 15.30 13.17 -10.65
C ASN A 119 14.17 12.31 -10.05
N PHE A 120 13.16 12.92 -9.41
CA PHE A 120 12.06 12.20 -8.79
C PHE A 120 10.70 12.62 -9.35
N TRP A 121 9.93 11.63 -9.80
CA TRP A 121 8.56 11.81 -10.31
C TRP A 121 7.49 11.39 -9.30
N GLY A 122 7.83 10.52 -8.35
CA GLY A 122 6.95 10.13 -7.27
C GLY A 122 5.76 9.28 -7.67
N SER A 123 5.84 8.51 -8.77
CA SER A 123 4.79 7.56 -9.16
C SER A 123 5.38 6.28 -9.75
N GLY A 124 4.71 5.16 -9.53
CA GLY A 124 5.12 3.87 -10.06
C GLY A 124 3.99 2.85 -10.00
N ARG A 125 4.20 1.69 -10.63
CA ARG A 125 3.24 0.58 -10.62
C ARG A 125 3.90 -0.77 -10.82
N CYS A 126 3.29 -1.81 -10.31
CA CYS A 126 3.68 -3.20 -10.54
C CYS A 126 2.46 -4.13 -10.53
N LEU A 127 2.67 -5.35 -11.03
CA LEU A 127 1.74 -6.45 -10.85
C LEU A 127 2.21 -7.33 -9.69
N THR A 128 1.26 -7.86 -8.91
CA THR A 128 1.58 -8.89 -7.93
C THR A 128 1.95 -10.21 -8.60
N ASP A 129 2.89 -10.94 -8.01
CA ASP A 129 3.25 -12.29 -8.47
C ASP A 129 2.19 -13.36 -8.13
N ASP A 130 2.45 -14.62 -8.45
CA ASP A 130 1.54 -15.75 -8.15
C ASP A 130 1.28 -15.97 -6.65
N LEU A 131 2.17 -15.48 -5.80
CA LEU A 131 2.02 -15.49 -4.35
C LEU A 131 1.42 -14.19 -3.82
N GLY A 132 1.05 -13.24 -4.69
CA GLY A 132 0.47 -11.95 -4.30
C GLY A 132 1.50 -10.93 -3.84
N ASN A 133 2.81 -11.19 -3.99
CA ASN A 133 3.84 -10.27 -3.54
C ASN A 133 3.97 -9.08 -4.49
N TYR A 134 4.25 -7.90 -3.96
CA TYR A 134 4.58 -6.69 -4.70
C TYR A 134 5.75 -5.97 -4.02
N HIS A 135 6.44 -5.11 -4.77
CA HIS A 135 7.44 -4.21 -4.20
C HIS A 135 7.65 -2.97 -5.06
N PHE A 136 8.17 -1.92 -4.41
CA PHE A 136 8.62 -0.69 -5.01
C PHE A 136 9.96 -0.29 -4.42
N ILE A 137 10.82 0.32 -5.24
CA ILE A 137 12.02 1.02 -4.78
C ILE A 137 11.76 2.52 -4.95
N THR A 138 11.89 3.28 -3.86
CA THR A 138 11.53 4.70 -3.84
C THR A 138 12.36 5.47 -2.81
N ILE A 139 12.04 6.75 -2.63
CA ILE A 139 12.55 7.62 -1.59
C ILE A 139 11.47 7.78 -0.51
N GLN A 140 11.84 7.71 0.77
CA GLN A 140 10.91 8.00 1.86
C GLN A 140 10.38 9.45 1.72
N PRO A 141 9.06 9.65 1.58
CA PRO A 141 8.49 10.97 1.36
C PRO A 141 8.61 11.84 2.61
N GLY A 142 8.73 13.15 2.39
CA GLY A 142 8.63 14.14 3.46
C GLY A 142 7.18 14.38 3.88
N ALA A 143 7.01 14.85 5.11
CA ALA A 143 5.75 15.42 5.59
C ALA A 143 5.44 16.75 4.89
N TYR A 144 4.17 17.11 4.75
CA TYR A 144 3.76 18.38 4.13
C TYR A 144 2.53 18.99 4.80
N PRO A 145 2.37 20.32 4.77
CA PRO A 145 1.19 20.96 5.31
C PRO A 145 0.00 20.74 4.38
N ALA A 146 -1.13 20.33 4.95
CA ALA A 146 -2.41 20.31 4.29
C ALA A 146 -3.32 21.36 4.92
N GLN A 147 -3.90 22.21 4.07
CA GLN A 147 -4.95 23.13 4.46
C GLN A 147 -6.30 22.55 4.04
N PHE A 148 -7.21 22.43 5.00
CA PHE A 148 -8.58 22.00 4.75
C PHE A 148 -9.50 23.21 4.55
N LYS A 149 -10.66 22.98 3.91
CA LYS A 149 -11.63 24.04 3.59
C LYS A 149 -12.26 24.69 4.83
N ASP A 150 -12.20 24.04 5.98
CA ASP A 150 -12.60 24.58 7.29
C ASP A 150 -11.57 25.56 7.88
N GLY A 151 -10.46 25.83 7.17
CA GLY A 151 -9.39 26.71 7.60
C GLY A 151 -8.35 26.01 8.49
N ASN A 152 -8.58 24.75 8.87
CA ASN A 152 -7.69 24.00 9.74
C ASN A 152 -6.43 23.58 8.97
N ARG A 153 -5.27 23.68 9.63
CA ARG A 153 -3.96 23.37 9.05
C ARG A 153 -3.35 22.22 9.82
N VAL A 154 -3.06 21.13 9.12
CA VAL A 154 -2.34 19.98 9.70
C VAL A 154 -1.09 19.72 8.90
N TRP A 155 -0.14 19.05 9.52
CA TRP A 155 0.92 18.37 8.78
C TRP A 155 0.44 16.94 8.50
N ARG A 156 0.52 16.53 7.24
CA ARG A 156 0.35 15.14 6.85
C ARG A 156 1.63 14.41 7.25
N ALA A 157 1.48 13.25 7.89
CA ALA A 157 2.60 12.36 8.16
C ALA A 157 3.23 11.89 6.84
N ALA A 158 4.47 11.39 6.88
CA ALA A 158 5.07 10.78 5.70
C ALA A 158 4.18 9.62 5.23
N HIS A 159 3.75 9.65 3.97
CA HIS A 159 2.87 8.65 3.41
C HIS A 159 3.06 8.45 1.91
N ILE A 160 2.70 7.27 1.45
CA ILE A 160 2.60 6.92 0.04
C ILE A 160 1.16 6.49 -0.22
N HIS A 161 0.55 7.02 -1.26
CA HIS A 161 -0.77 6.59 -1.69
C HIS A 161 -0.67 5.30 -2.51
N LEU A 162 -1.68 4.43 -2.38
CA LEU A 162 -1.79 3.22 -3.19
C LEU A 162 -3.17 3.14 -3.85
N SER A 163 -3.17 2.71 -5.10
CA SER A 163 -4.35 2.25 -5.85
C SER A 163 -4.15 0.78 -6.17
N VAL A 164 -5.07 -0.05 -5.71
CA VAL A 164 -5.04 -1.51 -5.92
C VAL A 164 -6.26 -1.91 -6.73
N TRP A 165 -5.99 -2.64 -7.81
CA TRP A 165 -6.98 -3.34 -8.61
C TRP A 165 -6.73 -4.84 -8.48
N GLY A 166 -7.56 -5.51 -7.69
CA GLY A 166 -7.60 -6.97 -7.72
C GLY A 166 -8.36 -7.51 -8.94
N ARG A 167 -8.61 -8.82 -8.94
CA ARG A 167 -9.27 -9.52 -10.06
C ARG A 167 -10.80 -9.40 -10.09
N GLU A 168 -11.39 -8.85 -9.04
CA GLU A 168 -12.84 -8.70 -8.89
C GLU A 168 -13.16 -7.24 -8.72
N ILE A 169 -14.35 -6.81 -9.14
CA ILE A 169 -14.70 -5.39 -9.01
C ILE A 169 -14.78 -4.96 -7.53
N GLY A 170 -15.16 -5.88 -6.64
CA GLY A 170 -15.12 -5.67 -5.19
C GLY A 170 -13.71 -5.49 -4.60
N HIS A 171 -12.65 -5.79 -5.35
CA HIS A 171 -11.27 -5.67 -4.92
C HIS A 171 -10.66 -4.28 -5.17
N ARG A 172 -11.42 -3.32 -5.71
CA ARG A 172 -10.91 -1.95 -5.93
C ARG A 172 -10.68 -1.24 -4.60
N LEU A 173 -9.43 -0.85 -4.34
CA LEU A 173 -9.05 -0.13 -3.12
C LEU A 173 -8.13 1.06 -3.42
N VAL A 174 -8.43 2.24 -2.88
CA VAL A 174 -7.47 3.34 -2.76
C VAL A 174 -7.21 3.57 -1.27
N THR A 175 -5.94 3.59 -0.89
CA THR A 175 -5.54 3.79 0.50
C THR A 175 -4.21 4.53 0.57
N GLN A 176 -3.66 4.68 1.78
CA GLN A 176 -2.38 5.33 2.04
C GLN A 176 -1.61 4.49 3.05
N LEU A 177 -0.32 4.29 2.82
CA LEU A 177 0.60 3.74 3.82
C LEU A 177 1.32 4.86 4.55
N TYR A 178 1.52 4.66 5.85
CA TYR A 178 2.30 5.52 6.75
C TYR A 178 3.51 4.73 7.27
N PHE A 179 4.47 5.41 7.89
CA PHE A 179 5.69 4.77 8.36
C PHE A 179 5.69 4.59 9.87
N GLU A 180 6.09 3.40 10.33
CA GLU A 180 6.27 3.12 11.75
C GLU A 180 7.20 4.14 12.42
N GLY A 181 6.76 4.66 13.57
CA GLY A 181 7.52 5.62 14.37
C GLY A 181 7.35 7.09 13.95
N ASP A 182 6.63 7.39 12.87
CA ASP A 182 6.37 8.79 12.49
C ASP A 182 5.49 9.48 13.56
N PRO A 183 6.00 10.51 14.26
CA PRO A 183 5.26 11.19 15.32
C PRO A 183 4.05 11.97 14.79
N LEU A 184 4.02 12.33 13.51
CA LEU A 184 2.90 13.08 12.91
C LEU A 184 1.65 12.23 12.73
N ILE A 185 1.74 10.90 12.79
CA ILE A 185 0.58 10.00 12.72
C ILE A 185 -0.46 10.36 13.80
N ALA A 186 -0.01 10.77 14.99
CA ALA A 186 -0.89 11.17 16.09
C ALA A 186 -1.72 12.43 15.79
N TYR A 187 -1.31 13.22 14.79
CA TYR A 187 -1.93 14.50 14.41
C TYR A 187 -2.50 14.48 12.99
N ASP A 188 -2.13 13.51 12.15
CA ASP A 188 -2.61 13.42 10.78
C ASP A 188 -4.09 13.06 10.77
N ARG A 189 -4.87 14.00 10.27
CA ARG A 189 -6.32 13.89 10.27
C ARG A 189 -6.87 12.77 9.38
N MET A 190 -6.13 12.36 8.35
CA MET A 190 -6.60 11.32 7.43
C MET A 190 -6.60 9.94 8.07
N ILE A 191 -5.52 9.56 8.77
CA ILE A 191 -5.48 8.29 9.50
C ILE A 191 -6.40 8.32 10.72
N ASN A 192 -6.48 9.46 11.41
CA ASN A 192 -7.35 9.61 12.58
C ASN A 192 -8.85 9.72 12.26
N ALA A 193 -9.22 9.79 10.97
CA ALA A 193 -10.62 9.65 10.56
C ALA A 193 -11.13 8.21 10.74
N ILE A 194 -10.23 7.21 10.84
CA ILE A 194 -10.58 5.82 11.11
C ILE A 194 -10.82 5.67 12.63
N PRO A 195 -12.05 5.33 13.08
CA PRO A 195 -12.35 5.29 14.52
C PRO A 195 -11.70 4.11 15.23
N ASP A 196 -11.53 2.98 14.54
CA ASP A 196 -10.95 1.77 15.10
C ASP A 196 -9.43 1.76 14.93
N ARG A 197 -8.71 1.64 16.06
CA ARG A 197 -7.25 1.60 16.07
C ARG A 197 -6.68 0.46 15.21
N ARG A 198 -7.37 -0.66 15.10
CA ARG A 198 -6.95 -1.80 14.27
C ARG A 198 -6.95 -1.43 12.78
N GLY A 199 -7.85 -0.55 12.36
CA GLY A 199 -7.87 0.00 10.99
C GLY A 199 -6.70 0.95 10.77
N GLN A 200 -6.39 1.81 11.74
CA GLN A 200 -5.22 2.69 11.69
C GLN A 200 -3.92 1.90 11.62
N ASP A 201 -3.74 0.90 12.48
CA ASP A 201 -2.51 0.09 12.54
C ASP A 201 -2.25 -0.67 11.23
N ARG A 202 -3.31 -1.05 10.50
CA ARG A 202 -3.21 -1.66 9.16
C ARG A 202 -2.68 -0.71 8.08
N LEU A 203 -2.67 0.60 8.33
CA LEU A 203 -2.10 1.59 7.42
C LEU A 203 -0.63 1.90 7.73
N ILE A 204 -0.04 1.32 8.78
CA ILE A 204 1.33 1.62 9.22
C ILE A 204 2.28 0.51 8.72
N ALA A 205 3.10 0.86 7.74
CA ALA A 205 4.17 0.00 7.25
C ALA A 205 5.26 -0.18 8.31
N LYS A 206 5.69 -1.43 8.49
CA LYS A 206 6.65 -1.83 9.53
C LYS A 206 8.06 -1.86 8.99
N LEU A 207 9.01 -1.31 9.75
CA LEU A 207 10.42 -1.42 9.37
C LEU A 207 10.82 -2.90 9.38
N ASP A 208 11.37 -3.36 8.27
CA ASP A 208 11.84 -4.71 8.08
C ASP A 208 13.36 -4.66 7.86
N MET A 209 14.10 -4.99 8.91
CA MET A 209 15.55 -4.96 8.83
C MET A 209 16.06 -6.07 7.91
N ASP A 210 15.37 -7.20 7.84
CA ASP A 210 15.84 -8.41 7.19
C ASP A 210 15.88 -8.25 5.66
N GLU A 211 14.95 -7.44 5.16
CA GLU A 211 14.86 -7.02 3.77
C GLU A 211 15.61 -5.70 3.48
N SER A 212 16.19 -5.05 4.51
CA SER A 212 17.04 -3.88 4.34
C SER A 212 18.43 -4.29 3.84
N VAL A 213 19.06 -3.46 3.02
CA VAL A 213 20.36 -3.76 2.41
C VAL A 213 21.33 -2.64 2.72
N SER A 214 22.55 -2.99 3.10
CA SER A 214 23.69 -2.07 3.12
C SER A 214 24.67 -2.44 2.03
N GLU A 215 25.12 -1.48 1.23
CA GLU A 215 26.17 -1.67 0.24
C GLU A 215 27.47 -2.17 0.89
N THR A 216 27.83 -1.59 2.04
CA THR A 216 29.08 -1.90 2.73
C THR A 216 29.01 -3.17 3.57
N LEU A 217 27.82 -3.50 4.11
CA LEU A 217 27.65 -4.59 5.08
C LEU A 217 26.85 -5.79 4.54
N GLY A 218 26.24 -5.68 3.35
CA GLY A 218 25.28 -6.64 2.82
C GLY A 218 23.91 -6.55 3.51
N PRO A 219 22.98 -7.51 3.27
CA PRO A 219 21.78 -7.64 4.09
C PRO A 219 22.17 -7.94 5.54
N PRO A 220 21.40 -7.50 6.56
CA PRO A 220 21.73 -7.83 7.93
C PRO A 220 21.74 -9.34 8.08
N ARG A 221 22.86 -9.83 8.61
CA ARG A 221 22.94 -11.20 9.09
C ARG A 221 22.06 -11.21 10.34
N HIS A 222 20.82 -11.66 10.20
CA HIS A 222 20.03 -12.07 11.34
C HIS A 222 20.94 -12.85 12.30
N PHE A 223 20.81 -12.58 13.59
CA PHE A 223 21.26 -13.53 14.62
C PHE A 223 20.80 -14.92 14.19
N SER A 224 21.75 -15.74 13.75
CA SER A 224 21.49 -16.92 12.96
C SER A 224 20.46 -17.80 13.65
N THR A 225 19.36 -18.16 12.97
CA THR A 225 18.63 -19.35 13.38
C THR A 225 19.55 -20.53 13.11
N LEU A 226 20.13 -21.08 14.16
CA LEU A 226 20.79 -22.38 14.10
C LEU A 226 19.72 -23.37 13.62
N ASP A 227 20.00 -24.16 12.59
CA ASP A 227 19.18 -25.34 12.37
C ASP A 227 19.29 -26.29 13.58
N GLY A 228 18.43 -27.31 13.65
CA GLY A 228 18.49 -28.32 14.73
C GLY A 228 19.82 -29.09 14.82
N SER A 229 20.80 -28.79 13.96
CA SER A 229 22.16 -29.33 13.94
C SER A 229 23.26 -28.28 14.21
N GLY A 230 22.90 -27.01 14.43
CA GLY A 230 23.86 -25.94 14.71
C GLY A 230 24.57 -25.38 13.47
N VAL A 231 24.11 -25.69 12.26
CA VAL A 231 24.74 -25.25 11.00
C VAL A 231 24.04 -24.01 10.46
N MET A 232 24.84 -23.06 9.98
CA MET A 232 24.40 -21.81 9.39
C MET A 232 23.86 -22.05 7.97
N VAL A 233 22.59 -21.70 7.71
CA VAL A 233 21.99 -21.73 6.38
C VAL A 233 21.99 -20.31 5.79
N PRO A 234 22.70 -20.04 4.68
CA PRO A 234 22.65 -18.73 4.03
C PRO A 234 21.27 -18.48 3.39
N PRO A 235 20.81 -17.21 3.33
CA PRO A 235 19.59 -16.88 2.60
C PRO A 235 19.74 -17.20 1.09
N PRO A 236 18.64 -17.49 0.39
CA PRO A 236 18.68 -17.77 -1.04
C PRO A 236 19.21 -16.54 -1.80
N VAL A 237 20.32 -16.73 -2.51
CA VAL A 237 20.89 -15.72 -3.42
C VAL A 237 19.94 -15.54 -4.60
N ARG A 238 19.40 -14.34 -4.79
CA ARG A 238 18.58 -14.01 -5.96
C ARG A 238 19.47 -13.95 -7.20
N THR A 239 19.28 -14.87 -8.15
CA THR A 239 20.09 -15.03 -9.37
C THR A 239 19.38 -14.47 -10.61
N ASP A 240 19.00 -13.19 -10.60
CA ASP A 240 18.60 -12.52 -11.85
C ASP A 240 19.77 -11.73 -12.45
N PRO A 241 20.45 -12.25 -13.50
CA PRO A 241 21.58 -11.59 -14.14
C PRO A 241 21.20 -10.36 -15.00
N ASN A 242 19.91 -10.08 -15.19
CA ASN A 242 19.44 -8.94 -16.01
C ASN A 242 18.92 -7.77 -15.17
N ALA A 243 18.92 -7.86 -13.84
CA ALA A 243 18.57 -6.72 -13.01
C ALA A 243 19.65 -5.63 -13.17
N LEU A 244 19.28 -4.48 -13.72
CA LEU A 244 20.11 -3.27 -13.64
C LEU A 244 20.38 -3.02 -12.15
N LEU A 245 21.61 -3.27 -11.70
CA LEU A 245 21.98 -3.01 -10.32
C LEU A 245 21.85 -1.50 -10.08
N PRO A 246 21.11 -1.06 -9.05
CA PRO A 246 21.05 0.35 -8.73
C PRO A 246 22.46 0.88 -8.40
N ARG A 247 22.73 2.15 -8.73
CA ARG A 247 24.07 2.76 -8.53
C ARG A 247 24.51 2.79 -7.05
N ASN A 248 23.55 2.71 -6.12
CA ASN A 248 23.76 2.42 -4.71
C ASN A 248 22.70 1.39 -4.26
N PRO A 249 23.10 0.17 -3.84
CA PRO A 249 22.16 -0.87 -3.42
C PRO A 249 21.66 -0.69 -1.98
N SER A 250 22.17 0.28 -1.21
CA SER A 250 21.75 0.50 0.17
C SER A 250 20.32 1.03 0.24
N LEU A 251 19.48 0.39 1.05
CA LEU A 251 18.12 0.82 1.32
C LEU A 251 17.60 0.27 2.65
N LEU A 252 16.67 0.98 3.27
CA LEU A 252 15.82 0.41 4.32
C LEU A 252 14.60 -0.26 3.67
N ALA A 253 14.02 -1.28 4.31
CA ALA A 253 12.81 -1.91 3.82
C ALA A 253 11.64 -1.72 4.78
N TYR A 254 10.45 -1.50 4.22
CA TYR A 254 9.21 -1.38 4.95
C TYR A 254 8.19 -2.37 4.40
N ARG A 255 7.64 -3.19 5.29
CA ARG A 255 6.60 -4.17 4.97
C ARG A 255 5.22 -3.57 5.13
N PHE A 256 4.38 -3.73 4.11
CA PHE A 256 3.00 -3.27 4.06
C PHE A 256 2.10 -4.30 3.36
N ASP A 257 1.38 -5.11 4.14
CA ASP A 257 0.47 -6.12 3.59
C ASP A 257 -0.94 -5.53 3.35
N ILE A 258 -1.57 -5.93 2.25
CA ILE A 258 -2.87 -5.42 1.81
C ILE A 258 -3.89 -6.56 1.82
N VAL A 259 -5.00 -6.36 2.51
CA VAL A 259 -6.11 -7.31 2.55
C VAL A 259 -7.32 -6.73 1.83
N LEU A 260 -7.71 -7.36 0.72
CA LEU A 260 -8.91 -7.05 -0.04
C LEU A 260 -10.09 -7.86 0.50
N ARG A 261 -11.32 -7.49 0.10
CA ARG A 261 -12.52 -8.26 0.44
C ARG A 261 -12.40 -9.67 -0.14
N GLY A 262 -12.93 -10.68 0.55
CA GLY A 262 -12.94 -12.06 0.05
C GLY A 262 -14.11 -12.34 -0.89
N SER A 263 -13.87 -13.20 -1.87
CA SER A 263 -14.91 -13.89 -2.61
C SER A 263 -15.49 -14.99 -1.71
N SER A 264 -16.73 -14.83 -1.22
CA SER A 264 -17.40 -15.91 -0.49
C SER A 264 -17.88 -16.97 -1.47
N ALA A 265 -17.02 -17.92 -1.84
CA ALA A 265 -17.47 -19.16 -2.46
C ALA A 265 -17.72 -20.18 -1.34
N THR A 266 -18.98 -20.50 -1.06
CA THR A 266 -19.29 -21.65 -0.20
C THR A 266 -19.19 -22.94 -1.03
N PRO A 267 -18.65 -24.04 -0.50
CA PRO A 267 -18.43 -25.28 -1.27
C PRO A 267 -19.72 -25.97 -1.76
N PHE A 268 -20.90 -25.44 -1.46
CA PHE A 268 -22.20 -26.05 -1.76
C PHE A 268 -23.15 -25.19 -2.61
N GLU A 269 -22.70 -24.03 -3.11
CA GLU A 269 -23.52 -23.26 -4.04
C GLU A 269 -23.45 -23.86 -5.46
N PRO A 270 -24.59 -24.19 -6.08
CA PRO A 270 -24.60 -24.68 -7.45
C PRO A 270 -24.10 -23.57 -8.38
N ARG A 271 -23.10 -23.88 -9.21
CA ARG A 271 -22.70 -22.99 -10.31
C ARG A 271 -23.94 -22.72 -11.17
N SER A 272 -24.33 -21.46 -11.33
CA SER A 272 -25.34 -21.10 -12.31
C SER A 272 -24.79 -21.48 -13.68
N GLU A 273 -25.46 -22.44 -14.33
CA GLU A 273 -25.17 -22.85 -15.70
C GLU A 273 -25.39 -21.65 -16.63
N ALA A 274 -24.38 -21.38 -17.47
CA ALA A 274 -24.49 -20.55 -18.66
C ALA A 274 -24.33 -21.44 -19.88
#